data_AF-A0A1D3KZ92-F1
#
_entry.id   AF-A0A1D3KZ92-F1
#
_cell.length_a   1.000
_cell.length_b   1.000
_cell.length_c   1.000
_cell.angle_alpha   90.00
_cell.angle_beta   90.00
_cell.angle_gamma   90.00
#
_symmetry.space_group_name_H-M   'P 1'
#
loop_
_entity.id
_entity.type
_entity.pdbx_description
1 polymer ?
#
loop_
_entity_poly.entity_id
_entity_poly.type
_entity_poly.pdbx_seq_one_letter_code
_entity_poly.pdbx_strand_id
1 'polypeptide(L)'
;MESEKERTQTLKKFRKYRKSLKASEAELLEKLQNFHKSKNGSVKTLKNSKNDLKPLNPDDAGEVYIISQLNVARAMPEVLDQHINLLEEGEDLDRVLVSFEYNVYRVKKDVYDDMGDWELLLKVLPDDRRFQIQKDPKGPGDLILKELIWIKDYEKGLKDMGFERI
;
A
#
# COMPACT_ATOMS: atom_id res chain seq x y z
N MET A 1 5.04 -10.73 -31.27
CA MET A 1 3.96 -11.67 -30.86
C MET A 1 3.99 -11.91 -29.35
N GLU A 2 5.15 -12.16 -28.76
CA GLU A 2 5.30 -12.40 -27.31
C GLU A 2 5.02 -11.13 -26.48
N SER A 3 5.56 -9.97 -26.88
CA SER A 3 5.32 -8.68 -26.22
C SER A 3 3.84 -8.26 -26.18
N GLU A 4 3.08 -8.53 -27.25
CA GLU A 4 1.65 -8.19 -27.32
C GLU A 4 0.80 -9.07 -26.40
N LYS A 5 1.19 -10.35 -26.27
CA LYS A 5 0.57 -11.29 -25.33
C LYS A 5 0.85 -10.87 -23.89
N GLU A 6 2.08 -10.47 -23.59
CA GLU A 6 2.48 -9.96 -22.27
C GLU A 6 1.73 -8.66 -21.92
N ARG A 7 1.68 -7.69 -22.84
CA ARG A 7 0.88 -6.46 -22.70
C ARG A 7 -0.57 -6.78 -22.35
N THR A 8 -1.20 -7.68 -23.10
CA THR A 8 -2.58 -8.11 -22.86
C THR A 8 -2.76 -8.74 -21.48
N GLN A 9 -1.80 -9.54 -21.03
CA GLN A 9 -1.83 -10.14 -19.69
C GLN A 9 -1.66 -9.09 -18.59
N THR A 10 -0.75 -8.14 -18.75
CA THR A 10 -0.53 -7.04 -17.80
C THR A 10 -1.78 -6.17 -17.68
N LEU A 11 -2.42 -5.80 -18.80
CA LEU A 11 -3.70 -5.09 -18.80
C LEU A 11 -4.79 -5.83 -18.01
N LYS A 12 -4.90 -7.15 -18.21
CA LYS A 12 -5.85 -7.98 -17.44
C LYS A 12 -5.53 -7.97 -15.95
N LYS A 13 -4.25 -8.05 -15.57
CA LYS A 13 -3.82 -7.98 -14.16
C LYS A 13 -4.15 -6.64 -13.54
N PHE A 14 -3.85 -5.53 -14.21
CA PHE A 14 -4.13 -4.18 -13.71
C PHE A 14 -5.62 -3.93 -13.54
N ARG A 15 -6.45 -4.27 -14.54
CA ARG A 15 -7.91 -4.14 -14.45
C ARG A 15 -8.49 -5.01 -13.33
N LYS A 16 -8.00 -6.24 -13.16
CA LYS A 16 -8.41 -7.13 -12.07
C LYS A 16 -8.03 -6.53 -10.71
N TYR A 17 -6.80 -6.02 -10.58
CA TYR A 17 -6.33 -5.43 -9.35
C TYR A 17 -7.15 -4.18 -8.97
N ARG A 18 -7.41 -3.30 -9.95
CA ARG A 18 -8.28 -2.14 -9.77
C ARG A 18 -9.67 -2.52 -9.24
N LYS A 19 -10.28 -3.57 -9.82
CA LYS A 19 -11.57 -4.07 -9.35
C LYS A 19 -11.50 -4.62 -7.92
N SER A 20 -10.43 -5.34 -7.58
CA SER A 20 -10.26 -5.85 -6.21
C SER A 20 -10.03 -4.76 -5.18
N LEU A 21 -9.39 -3.64 -5.55
CA LEU A 21 -9.20 -2.50 -4.64
C LEU A 21 -10.55 -1.90 -4.21
N LYS A 22 -11.49 -1.75 -5.15
CA LYS A 22 -12.85 -1.27 -4.84
C LYS A 22 -13.61 -2.20 -3.89
N ALA A 23 -13.47 -3.52 -4.07
CA ALA A 23 -14.06 -4.50 -3.16
C ALA A 23 -13.38 -4.42 -1.77
N SER A 24 -12.05 -4.36 -1.75
CA SER A 24 -11.27 -4.24 -0.51
C SER A 24 -11.58 -2.95 0.25
N GLU A 25 -11.82 -1.83 -0.42
CA GLU A 25 -12.20 -0.57 0.22
C GLU A 25 -13.49 -0.74 1.04
N ALA A 26 -14.51 -1.37 0.46
CA ALA A 26 -15.78 -1.62 1.14
C ALA A 26 -15.61 -2.54 2.36
N GLU A 27 -14.84 -3.62 2.22
CA GLU A 27 -14.54 -4.54 3.32
C GLU A 27 -13.73 -3.87 4.44
N LEU A 28 -12.77 -3.01 4.09
CA LEU A 28 -11.95 -2.28 5.06
C LEU A 28 -12.77 -1.24 5.84
N LEU A 29 -13.70 -0.55 5.16
CA LEU A 29 -14.64 0.35 5.83
C LEU A 29 -15.53 -0.39 6.83
N GLU A 30 -16.03 -1.57 6.47
CA GLU A 30 -16.82 -2.40 7.37
C GLU A 30 -15.97 -2.88 8.57
N LYS A 31 -14.74 -3.35 8.32
CA LYS A 31 -13.80 -3.74 9.39
C LYS A 31 -13.51 -2.58 10.34
N LEU A 32 -13.28 -1.37 9.81
CA LEU A 32 -13.03 -0.18 10.62
C LEU A 32 -14.24 0.18 11.49
N GLN A 33 -15.46 0.14 10.92
CA GLN A 33 -16.68 0.37 11.69
C GLN A 33 -16.88 -0.65 12.80
N ASN A 34 -16.63 -1.94 12.51
CA ASN A 34 -16.73 -3.01 13.50
C ASN A 34 -15.67 -2.88 14.59
N PHE A 35 -14.46 -2.46 14.23
CA PHE A 35 -13.37 -2.16 15.15
C PHE A 35 -13.74 -1.01 16.12
N HIS A 36 -14.33 0.08 15.61
CA HIS A 36 -14.79 1.17 16.47
C HIS A 36 -15.97 0.78 17.36
N LYS A 37 -16.91 -0.02 16.84
CA LYS A 37 -18.05 -0.55 17.63
C LYS A 37 -17.58 -1.40 18.80
N SER A 38 -16.61 -2.30 18.57
CA SER A 38 -16.11 -3.19 19.63
C SER A 38 -15.35 -2.46 20.73
N LYS A 39 -14.73 -1.31 20.41
CA LYS A 39 -14.00 -0.50 21.40
C LYS A 39 -14.85 0.53 22.14
N ASN A 40 -15.75 1.23 21.46
CA ASN A 40 -16.36 2.46 22.01
C ASN A 40 -17.88 2.38 22.19
N GLY A 41 -18.53 1.25 21.89
CA GLY A 41 -19.98 1.05 22.08
C GLY A 41 -20.91 1.97 21.26
N SER A 42 -20.36 2.95 20.54
CA SER A 42 -21.07 3.93 19.73
C SER A 42 -20.47 3.97 18.32
N VAL A 43 -21.35 4.02 17.32
CA VAL A 43 -20.97 4.14 15.92
C VAL A 43 -20.62 5.61 15.68
N LYS A 44 -19.33 5.95 15.67
CA LYS A 44 -18.92 7.14 14.92
C LYS A 44 -19.14 6.80 13.45
N THR A 45 -20.18 7.36 12.86
CA THR A 45 -20.42 7.27 11.42
C THR A 45 -19.22 7.92 10.75
N LEU A 46 -18.27 7.09 10.28
CA LEU A 46 -17.19 7.53 9.42
C LEU A 46 -17.85 8.02 8.15
N LYS A 47 -18.14 9.34 8.10
CA LYS A 47 -18.53 9.98 6.85
C LYS A 47 -17.42 9.67 5.86
N ASN A 48 -17.80 9.27 4.65
CA ASN A 48 -16.94 9.12 3.47
C ASN A 48 -16.25 10.45 3.11
N SER A 49 -15.50 11.06 4.03
CA SER A 49 -14.61 12.14 3.67
C SER A 49 -13.56 11.52 2.76
N LYS A 50 -13.52 11.98 1.52
CA LYS A 50 -12.49 11.67 0.53
C LYS A 50 -11.07 12.04 0.98
N ASN A 51 -10.92 12.63 2.17
CA ASN A 51 -9.65 13.04 2.74
C ASN A 51 -9.00 11.86 3.46
N ASP A 52 -7.67 11.81 3.42
CA ASP A 52 -6.84 10.81 4.07
C ASP A 52 -7.31 10.54 5.48
N LEU A 53 -7.79 9.32 5.71
CA LEU A 53 -8.27 8.93 7.03
C LEU A 53 -7.06 8.82 7.95
N LYS A 54 -7.22 9.32 9.18
CA LYS A 54 -6.22 9.19 10.24
C LYS A 54 -6.78 8.32 11.36
N PRO A 55 -5.95 7.47 11.99
CA PRO A 55 -6.35 6.69 13.14
C PRO A 55 -6.79 7.58 14.30
N LEU A 56 -7.86 7.16 15.00
CA LEU A 56 -8.27 7.80 16.25
C LEU A 56 -7.27 7.53 17.36
N ASN A 57 -6.67 6.34 17.37
CA ASN A 57 -5.55 5.99 18.23
C ASN A 57 -4.33 5.51 17.40
N PRO A 58 -3.26 6.31 17.28
CA PRO A 58 -2.06 5.94 16.52
C PRO A 58 -1.26 4.80 17.14
N ASP A 59 -1.49 4.49 18.42
CA ASP A 59 -0.83 3.36 19.10
C ASP A 59 -1.53 2.01 18.83
N ASP A 60 -2.73 2.05 18.24
CA ASP A 60 -3.48 0.84 17.93
C ASP A 60 -3.09 0.29 16.55
N ALA A 61 -2.20 -0.70 16.56
CA ALA A 61 -1.75 -1.36 15.35
C ALA A 61 -2.89 -1.89 14.45
N GLY A 62 -4.01 -2.30 15.03
CA GLY A 62 -5.18 -2.77 14.29
C GLY A 62 -5.86 -1.63 13.52
N GLU A 63 -6.13 -0.52 14.21
CA GLU A 63 -6.72 0.67 13.58
C GLU A 63 -5.80 1.28 12.52
N VAL A 64 -4.52 1.47 12.87
CA VAL A 64 -3.49 2.01 11.98
C VAL A 64 -3.39 1.16 10.72
N TYR A 65 -3.33 -0.16 10.85
CA TYR A 65 -3.25 -1.05 9.70
C TYR A 65 -4.48 -0.92 8.79
N ILE A 66 -5.70 -0.98 9.35
CA ILE A 66 -6.93 -0.89 8.54
C ILE A 66 -6.99 0.43 7.77
N ILE A 67 -6.67 1.54 8.44
CA ILE A 67 -6.68 2.88 7.83
C ILE A 67 -5.60 3.02 6.75
N SER A 68 -4.40 2.50 7.00
CA SER A 68 -3.31 2.54 6.02
C SER A 68 -3.68 1.77 4.76
N GLN A 69 -4.24 0.56 4.91
CA GLN A 69 -4.74 -0.22 3.77
C GLN A 69 -5.86 0.50 3.03
N LEU A 70 -6.73 1.21 3.75
CA LEU A 70 -7.83 1.96 3.15
C LEU A 70 -7.32 3.15 2.33
N ASN A 71 -6.32 3.88 2.84
CA ASN A 71 -5.69 4.99 2.12
C ASN A 71 -4.95 4.49 0.86
N VAL A 72 -4.22 3.37 0.95
CA VAL A 72 -3.63 2.71 -0.24
C VAL A 72 -4.72 2.32 -1.25
N ALA A 73 -5.81 1.69 -0.78
CA ALA A 73 -6.89 1.24 -1.66
C ALA A 73 -7.61 2.38 -2.38
N ARG A 74 -7.60 3.59 -1.80
CA ARG A 74 -8.16 4.81 -2.40
C ARG A 74 -7.23 5.51 -3.37
N ALA A 75 -5.92 5.48 -3.13
CA ALA A 75 -4.92 6.15 -3.97
C ALA A 75 -4.53 5.29 -5.20
N MET A 76 -4.41 3.97 -5.04
CA MET A 76 -3.96 3.07 -6.11
C MET A 76 -4.82 3.03 -7.39
N PRO A 77 -6.15 3.24 -7.37
CA PRO A 77 -6.96 3.24 -8.59
C PRO A 77 -6.51 4.27 -9.62
N GLU A 78 -6.09 5.48 -9.20
CA GLU A 78 -5.61 6.51 -10.11
C GLU A 78 -4.30 6.10 -10.79
N VAL A 79 -3.36 5.54 -10.02
CA VAL A 79 -2.12 4.97 -10.55
C VAL A 79 -2.43 3.88 -11.58
N LEU A 80 -3.36 2.98 -11.28
CA LEU A 80 -3.74 1.91 -12.21
C LEU A 80 -4.38 2.44 -13.49
N ASP A 81 -5.28 3.43 -13.39
CA ASP A 81 -5.93 4.02 -14.56
C ASP A 81 -4.92 4.70 -15.50
N GLN A 82 -3.96 5.44 -14.93
CA GLN A 82 -2.86 6.03 -15.71
C GLN A 82 -2.04 4.95 -16.44
N HIS A 83 -1.63 3.88 -15.76
CA HIS A 83 -0.77 2.86 -16.37
C HIS A 83 -1.52 1.93 -17.33
N ILE A 84 -2.83 1.74 -17.15
CA ILE A 84 -3.69 1.08 -18.13
C ILE A 84 -3.72 1.88 -19.43
N ASN A 85 -3.91 3.21 -19.35
CA ASN A 85 -3.93 4.07 -20.53
C ASN A 85 -2.60 4.01 -21.29
N LEU A 86 -1.45 4.09 -20.60
CA LEU A 86 -0.13 3.96 -21.23
C LEU A 86 0.00 2.64 -22.02
N LEU A 87 -0.45 1.52 -21.43
CA LEU A 87 -0.42 0.22 -22.12
C LEU A 87 -1.37 0.17 -23.32
N GLU A 88 -2.53 0.82 -23.26
CA GLU A 88 -3.49 0.89 -24.37
C GLU A 88 -2.99 1.78 -25.51
N GLU A 89 -2.23 2.84 -25.21
CA GLU A 89 -1.61 3.75 -26.19
C GLU A 89 -0.36 3.16 -26.87
N GLY A 90 0.08 1.98 -26.44
CA GLY A 90 1.21 1.28 -27.06
C GLY A 90 2.57 1.60 -26.46
N GLU A 91 2.65 2.27 -25.30
CA GLU A 91 3.91 2.55 -24.61
C GLU A 91 4.68 1.26 -24.29
N ASP A 92 6.00 1.38 -24.17
CA ASP A 92 6.89 0.26 -23.87
C ASP A 92 6.53 -0.42 -22.53
N LEU A 93 6.42 -1.75 -22.55
CA LEU A 93 5.93 -2.52 -21.40
C LEU A 93 6.88 -2.39 -20.20
N ASP A 94 8.19 -2.52 -20.42
CA ASP A 94 9.18 -2.48 -19.36
C ASP A 94 9.21 -1.10 -18.71
N ARG A 95 9.16 -0.04 -19.52
CA ARG A 95 9.04 1.34 -19.05
C ARG A 95 7.79 1.55 -18.20
N VAL A 96 6.64 1.04 -18.65
CA VAL A 96 5.38 1.15 -17.89
C VAL A 96 5.46 0.39 -16.57
N LEU A 97 6.07 -0.79 -16.54
CA LEU A 97 6.22 -1.58 -15.31
C LEU A 97 7.15 -0.89 -14.29
N VAL A 98 8.28 -0.33 -14.74
CA VAL A 98 9.18 0.46 -13.87
C VAL A 98 8.48 1.69 -13.32
N SER A 99 7.77 2.44 -14.17
CA SER A 99 6.96 3.58 -13.74
C SER A 99 5.87 3.17 -12.74
N PHE A 100 5.24 2.02 -12.96
CA PHE A 100 4.19 1.52 -12.08
C PHE A 100 4.74 1.21 -10.69
N GLU A 101 5.86 0.49 -10.60
CA GLU A 101 6.50 0.17 -9.33
C GLU A 101 6.91 1.43 -8.56
N TYR A 102 7.46 2.44 -9.26
CA TYR A 102 7.78 3.72 -8.65
C TYR A 102 6.55 4.46 -8.09
N ASN A 103 5.43 4.46 -8.83
CA ASN A 103 4.20 5.08 -8.34
C ASN A 103 3.57 4.30 -7.18
N VAL A 104 3.68 2.96 -7.16
CA VAL A 104 3.33 2.15 -5.99
C VAL A 104 4.16 2.55 -4.78
N TYR A 105 5.48 2.73 -4.97
CA TYR A 105 6.36 3.24 -3.92
C TYR A 105 5.90 4.59 -3.39
N ARG A 106 5.62 5.56 -4.27
CA ARG A 106 5.15 6.89 -3.84
C ARG A 106 3.86 6.83 -3.03
N VAL A 107 2.86 6.08 -3.49
CA VAL A 107 1.61 5.90 -2.74
C VAL A 107 1.86 5.29 -1.37
N LYS A 108 2.70 4.26 -1.28
CA LYS A 108 3.03 3.64 0.01
C LYS A 108 3.83 4.57 0.89
N LYS A 109 4.80 5.30 0.36
CA LYS A 109 5.57 6.29 1.13
C LYS A 109 4.63 7.34 1.71
N ASP A 110 3.77 7.94 0.89
CA ASP A 110 2.83 8.97 1.34
C ASP A 110 1.87 8.46 2.44
N VAL A 111 1.43 7.20 2.36
CA VAL A 111 0.54 6.62 3.39
C VAL A 111 1.27 6.26 4.69
N TYR A 112 2.54 5.86 4.60
CA TYR A 112 3.30 5.33 5.74
C TYR A 112 4.36 6.33 6.29
N ASP A 113 4.46 7.55 5.73
CA ASP A 113 5.49 8.56 6.06
C ASP A 113 5.46 8.98 7.54
N ASP A 114 4.26 9.09 8.12
CA ASP A 114 4.06 9.57 9.49
C ASP A 114 4.10 8.44 10.55
N MET A 115 4.72 7.29 10.26
CA MET A 115 4.78 6.13 11.16
C MET A 115 6.07 6.07 12.00
N GLY A 116 6.49 7.20 12.58
CA GLY A 116 7.79 7.35 13.24
C GLY A 116 8.13 6.27 14.29
N ASP A 117 7.18 5.89 15.14
CA ASP A 117 7.40 4.85 16.15
C ASP A 117 7.62 3.46 15.53
N TRP A 118 6.92 3.17 14.43
CA TRP A 118 7.10 1.93 13.67
C TRP A 118 8.43 1.92 12.90
N GLU A 119 8.85 3.07 12.38
CA GLU A 119 10.17 3.21 11.77
C GLU A 119 11.30 3.02 12.79
N LEU A 120 11.13 3.55 14.00
CA LEU A 120 12.08 3.36 15.11
C LEU A 120 12.13 1.88 15.51
N LEU A 121 10.97 1.24 15.66
CA LEU A 121 10.87 -0.19 15.93
C LEU A 121 11.62 -0.98 14.85
N LEU A 122 11.39 -0.65 13.57
CA LEU A 122 12.07 -1.31 12.47
C LEU A 122 13.60 -1.24 12.64
N LYS A 123 14.17 -0.08 12.98
CA LYS A 123 15.63 0.11 13.17
C LYS A 123 16.23 -0.79 14.23
N VAL A 124 15.47 -1.15 15.27
CA VAL A 124 15.95 -2.01 16.37
C VAL A 124 15.58 -3.49 16.19
N LEU A 125 14.77 -3.84 15.19
CA LEU A 125 14.39 -5.23 14.93
C LEU A 125 15.59 -6.05 14.42
N PRO A 126 15.91 -7.18 15.08
CA PRO A 126 16.88 -8.14 14.59
C PRO A 126 16.54 -8.69 13.20
N ASP A 127 17.57 -9.08 12.42
CA ASP A 127 17.41 -9.55 11.04
C ASP A 127 16.55 -10.83 10.94
N ASP A 128 16.65 -11.74 11.90
CA ASP A 128 15.82 -12.94 11.98
C ASP A 128 14.34 -12.58 12.16
N ARG A 129 14.04 -11.55 12.97
CA ARG A 129 12.67 -11.06 13.14
C ARG A 129 12.14 -10.36 11.90
N ARG A 130 12.97 -9.56 11.22
CA ARG A 130 12.61 -8.92 9.93
C ARG A 130 12.27 -9.97 8.87
N PHE A 131 13.08 -11.02 8.78
CA PHE A 131 12.86 -12.14 7.87
C PHE A 131 11.54 -12.88 8.18
N GLN A 132 11.24 -13.11 9.46
CA GLN A 132 9.96 -13.71 9.86
C GLN A 132 8.77 -12.83 9.46
N ILE A 133 8.85 -11.51 9.68
CA ILE A 133 7.79 -10.56 9.32
C ILE A 133 7.51 -10.60 7.80
N GLN A 134 8.57 -10.63 6.98
CA GLN A 134 8.40 -10.72 5.52
C GLN A 134 7.71 -12.02 5.10
N LYS A 135 8.05 -13.15 5.73
CA LYS A 135 7.54 -14.48 5.38
C LYS A 135 6.14 -14.77 5.92
N ASP A 136 5.89 -14.50 7.19
CA ASP A 136 4.72 -14.94 7.94
C ASP A 136 4.33 -13.92 9.03
N PRO A 137 3.76 -12.77 8.62
CA PRO A 137 3.37 -11.72 9.56
C PRO A 137 2.24 -12.19 10.50
N LYS A 138 2.43 -12.01 11.80
CA LYS A 138 1.54 -12.56 12.85
C LYS A 138 0.39 -11.64 13.28
N GLY A 139 0.33 -10.42 12.77
CA GLY A 139 -0.74 -9.50 13.09
C GLY A 139 -0.59 -8.12 12.43
N PRO A 140 -1.46 -7.17 12.78
CA PRO A 140 -1.48 -5.83 12.17
C PRO A 140 -0.14 -5.09 12.28
N GLY A 141 0.56 -5.20 13.41
CA GLY A 141 1.88 -4.60 13.58
C GLY A 141 2.94 -5.19 12.63
N ASP A 142 2.98 -6.51 12.48
CA ASP A 142 3.87 -7.16 11.50
C ASP A 142 3.51 -6.77 10.07
N LEU A 143 2.22 -6.59 9.76
CA LEU A 143 1.77 -6.16 8.44
C LEU A 143 2.20 -4.71 8.13
N ILE A 144 2.14 -3.81 9.11
CA ILE A 144 2.69 -2.45 9.00
C ILE A 144 4.20 -2.50 8.77
N LEU A 145 4.92 -3.24 9.61
CA LEU A 145 6.38 -3.38 9.51
C LEU A 145 6.81 -3.99 8.17
N LYS A 146 6.04 -4.94 7.62
CA LYS A 146 6.29 -5.54 6.32
C LYS A 146 6.25 -4.51 5.19
N GLU A 147 5.28 -3.60 5.22
CA GLU A 147 5.19 -2.51 4.24
C GLU A 147 6.35 -1.52 4.41
N LEU A 148 6.70 -1.16 5.64
CA LEU A 148 7.86 -0.29 5.91
C LEU A 148 9.18 -0.92 5.46
N ILE A 149 9.37 -2.23 5.66
CA ILE A 149 10.55 -2.95 5.14
C ILE A 149 10.61 -2.83 3.62
N TRP A 150 9.49 -3.09 2.93
CA TRP A 150 9.44 -2.99 1.47
C TRP A 150 9.78 -1.57 0.98
N ILE A 151 9.26 -0.53 1.65
CA ILE A 151 9.59 0.87 1.33
C ILE A 151 11.09 1.11 1.50
N LYS A 152 11.70 0.70 2.62
CA LYS A 152 13.15 0.90 2.86
C LYS A 152 14.02 0.11 1.89
N ASP A 153 13.61 -1.10 1.52
CA ASP A 153 14.33 -1.91 0.52
C ASP A 153 14.28 -1.24 -0.86
N TYR A 154 13.12 -0.69 -1.24
CA TYR A 154 12.97 0.06 -2.49
C TYR A 154 13.82 1.34 -2.48
N GLU A 155 13.80 2.12 -1.39
CA GLU A 155 14.65 3.31 -1.21
C GLU A 155 16.14 2.99 -1.28
N LYS A 156 16.55 1.86 -0.71
CA LYS A 156 17.93 1.40 -0.82
C LYS A 156 18.30 1.10 -2.27
N GLY A 157 17.43 0.39 -3.00
CA GLY A 157 17.62 0.13 -4.43
C GLY A 157 17.75 1.41 -5.25
N LEU A 158 16.91 2.41 -4.98
CA LEU A 158 17.00 3.73 -5.62
C LEU A 158 18.35 4.42 -5.36
N LYS A 159 18.84 4.38 -4.11
CA LYS A 159 20.16 4.93 -3.75
C LYS A 159 21.30 4.19 -4.44
N ASP A 160 21.25 2.86 -4.47
CA ASP A 160 22.26 2.02 -5.13
C ASP A 160 22.32 2.29 -6.65
N MET A 161 21.21 2.76 -7.24
CA MET A 161 21.11 3.22 -8.64
C MET A 161 21.49 4.70 -8.85
N GLY A 162 21.87 5.42 -7.79
CA GLY A 162 22.30 6.83 -7.87
C GLY A 162 21.19 7.87 -7.74
N PHE A 163 19.98 7.49 -7.33
CA PHE A 163 18.87 8.42 -7.06
C PHE A 163 18.92 8.88 -5.60
N GLU A 164 19.83 9.80 -5.26
CA GLU A 164 20.05 10.26 -3.87
C GLU A 164 19.08 11.35 -3.38
N ARG A 165 18.24 11.91 -4.26
CA ARG A 165 17.28 12.98 -3.92
C ARG A 165 15.85 12.60 -4.32
N ILE A 166 15.12 11.93 -3.43
CA ILE A 166 13.66 11.79 -3.50
C ILE A 166 13.07 12.03 -2.11
#